data_AF-A0A445DUL8-F1
#
_entry.id   AF-A0A445DUL8-F1
#
_cell.length_a   1.000
_cell.length_b   1.000
_cell.length_c   1.000
_cell.angle_alpha   90.00
_cell.angle_beta   90.00
_cell.angle_gamma   90.00
#
_symmetry.space_group_name_H-M   'P 1'
#
loop_
_entity.id
_entity.type
_entity.pdbx_description
1 polymer ?
#
loop_
_entity_poly.entity_id
_entity_poly.type
_entity_poly.pdbx_seq_one_letter_code
_entity_poly.pdbx_strand_id
1 'polypeptide(L)'
;MYLISHKKNDGSFVNDEAREKSEQLALLQANGSSPTDDAYIKLFRKEHPGHVRGIGFGVCLFQVMKSANSFGGVSSLCNHDFDMAKVRSMEVELQENKVTISLLQV
;
A
#
# COMPACT_ATOMS: atom_id res chain seq x y z
N MET A 1 -6.34 -7.43 0.86
CA MET A 1 -5.05 -7.76 1.51
C MET A 1 -5.06 -7.51 3.03
N TYR A 2 -5.55 -6.37 3.53
CA TYR A 2 -5.44 -5.98 4.94
C TYR A 2 -6.14 -6.87 5.98
N LEU A 3 -7.26 -7.54 5.64
CA LEU A 3 -7.98 -8.39 6.61
C LEU A 3 -7.28 -9.73 6.90
N ILE A 4 -6.48 -10.23 5.96
CA ILE A 4 -6.08 -11.65 5.93
C ILE A 4 -4.83 -11.93 6.75
N SER A 5 -3.96 -10.94 6.89
CA SER A 5 -2.71 -11.05 7.64
C SER A 5 -2.61 -9.99 8.74
N HIS A 6 -3.76 -9.46 9.19
CA HIS A 6 -3.76 -8.41 10.20
C HIS A 6 -3.19 -8.97 11.50
N LYS A 7 -1.97 -8.54 11.80
CA LYS A 7 -1.34 -8.76 13.09
C LYS A 7 -1.63 -7.55 13.96
N LYS A 8 -1.88 -7.81 15.24
CA LYS A 8 -1.89 -6.78 16.27
C LYS A 8 -0.48 -6.18 16.38
N ASN A 9 -0.38 -5.09 17.13
CA ASN A 9 0.89 -4.43 17.41
C ASN A 9 1.95 -5.33 18.07
N ASP A 10 1.52 -6.36 18.79
CA ASP A 10 2.39 -7.38 19.41
C ASP A 10 2.85 -8.48 18.43
N GLY A 11 2.40 -8.43 17.17
CA GLY A 11 2.72 -9.44 16.15
C GLY A 11 1.82 -10.68 16.17
N SER A 12 0.87 -10.78 17.12
CA SER A 12 -0.12 -11.84 17.16
C SER A 12 -1.23 -11.63 16.13
N PHE A 13 -1.83 -12.71 15.63
CA PHE A 13 -2.97 -12.59 14.71
C PHE A 13 -4.22 -12.13 15.47
N VAL A 14 -5.10 -11.41 14.77
CA VAL A 14 -6.37 -10.94 15.34
C VAL A 14 -7.31 -12.08 15.74
N ASN A 15 -7.27 -13.20 15.01
CA ASN A 15 -8.03 -14.41 15.27
C ASN A 15 -7.32 -15.63 14.66
N ASP A 16 -7.79 -16.84 15.00
CA ASP A 16 -7.22 -18.09 14.50
C ASP A 16 -7.42 -18.28 12.99
N GLU A 17 -8.54 -17.79 12.44
CA GLU A 17 -8.81 -17.84 11.00
C GLU A 17 -7.77 -17.07 10.19
N ALA A 18 -7.38 -15.88 10.62
CA ALA A 18 -6.35 -15.06 9.97
C ALA A 18 -4.98 -15.75 10.05
N ARG A 19 -4.68 -16.38 11.18
CA ARG A 19 -3.46 -17.20 11.32
C ARG A 19 -3.45 -18.33 10.30
N GLU A 20 -4.49 -19.16 10.30
CA GLU A 20 -4.60 -20.32 9.41
C GLU A 20 -4.51 -19.91 7.93
N LYS A 21 -5.23 -18.86 7.54
CA LYS A 21 -5.19 -18.32 6.18
C LYS A 21 -3.81 -17.80 5.80
N SER A 22 -3.09 -17.15 6.72
CA SER A 22 -1.73 -16.68 6.46
C SER A 22 -0.73 -17.84 6.29
N GLU A 23 -0.88 -18.92 7.07
CA GLU A 23 -0.05 -20.12 6.99
C GLU A 23 -0.32 -20.91 5.70
N GLN A 24 -1.60 -21.10 5.35
CA GLN A 24 -2.01 -21.71 4.08
C GLN A 24 -1.47 -20.93 2.88
N LEU A 25 -1.52 -19.60 2.94
CA LEU A 25 -0.99 -18.75 1.88
C LEU A 25 0.55 -18.88 1.76
N ALA A 26 1.26 -18.94 2.89
CA ALA A 26 2.71 -19.13 2.91
C ALA A 26 3.12 -20.49 2.34
N LEU A 27 2.38 -21.56 2.68
CA LEU A 27 2.58 -22.91 2.13
C LEU A 27 2.34 -22.95 0.62
N LEU A 28 1.27 -22.31 0.13
CA LEU A 28 0.96 -22.26 -1.30
C LEU A 28 2.04 -21.50 -2.10
N GLN A 29 2.63 -20.45 -1.52
CA GLN A 29 3.75 -19.72 -2.13
C GLN A 29 5.05 -20.53 -2.10
N ALA A 30 5.34 -21.20 -0.98
CA ALA A 30 6.55 -22.02 -0.82
C ALA A 30 6.57 -23.24 -1.75
N ASN A 31 5.39 -23.82 -2.03
CA ASN A 31 5.24 -24.98 -2.90
C ASN A 31 5.35 -24.66 -4.39
N GLY A 32 5.78 -23.44 -4.76
CA GLY A 32 6.00 -23.06 -6.14
C GLY A 32 4.70 -23.00 -6.92
N SER A 33 3.82 -22.07 -6.57
CA SER A 33 2.62 -21.81 -7.35
C SER A 33 3.02 -21.42 -8.78
N SER A 34 2.53 -22.17 -9.78
CA SER A 34 2.73 -21.91 -11.22
C SER A 34 2.53 -20.43 -11.54
N PRO A 35 3.24 -19.83 -12.52
CA PRO A 35 3.07 -18.41 -12.91
C PRO A 35 1.62 -18.01 -13.21
N THR A 36 0.77 -18.98 -13.50
CA THR A 36 -0.66 -18.84 -13.80
C THR A 36 -1.60 -19.12 -12.62
N ASP A 37 -1.13 -19.83 -11.58
CA ASP A 37 -1.94 -20.19 -10.40
C ASP A 37 -1.55 -19.25 -9.26
N ASP A 38 -2.19 -18.09 -9.18
CA ASP A 38 -2.00 -17.16 -8.07
C ASP A 38 -2.51 -17.83 -6.78
N ALA A 39 -1.59 -18.20 -5.89
CA ALA A 39 -1.86 -18.80 -4.58
C ALA A 39 -2.98 -18.06 -3.81
N TYR A 40 -3.09 -16.75 -4.01
CA TYR A 40 -4.12 -15.94 -3.38
C TYR A 40 -5.49 -16.11 -4.03
N ILE A 41 -5.58 -16.19 -5.36
CA ILE A 41 -6.85 -16.47 -6.06
C ILE A 41 -7.34 -17.86 -5.65
N LYS A 42 -6.42 -18.81 -5.48
CA LYS A 42 -6.75 -20.15 -5.01
C LYS A 42 -7.35 -20.17 -3.61
N LEU A 43 -6.82 -19.34 -2.71
CA LEU A 43 -7.24 -19.32 -1.30
C LEU A 43 -8.43 -18.38 -1.01
N PHE A 44 -8.51 -17.24 -1.70
CA PHE A 44 -9.49 -16.16 -1.45
C PHE A 44 -10.46 -15.92 -2.59
N ARG A 45 -10.39 -16.74 -3.64
CA ARG A 45 -11.15 -16.60 -4.90
C ARG A 45 -10.68 -15.41 -5.73
N LYS A 46 -11.24 -15.31 -6.94
CA LYS A 46 -10.91 -14.25 -7.89
C LYS A 46 -11.35 -12.90 -7.36
N GLU A 47 -10.42 -11.96 -7.39
CA GLU A 47 -10.61 -10.58 -7.04
C GLU A 47 -11.60 -9.89 -8.02
N HIS A 48 -12.37 -8.92 -7.52
CA HIS A 48 -13.33 -8.20 -8.34
C HIS A 48 -12.64 -7.32 -9.39
N PRO A 49 -13.20 -7.19 -10.61
CA PRO A 49 -12.70 -6.23 -11.60
C PRO A 49 -12.67 -4.82 -11.00
N GLY A 50 -11.51 -4.16 -11.03
CA GLY A 50 -11.32 -2.82 -10.44
C GLY A 50 -10.77 -2.82 -9.01
N HIS A 51 -10.64 -3.97 -8.35
CA HIS A 51 -9.82 -4.09 -7.14
C HIS A 51 -8.38 -4.42 -7.56
N VAL A 52 -7.43 -3.67 -7.00
CA VAL A 52 -5.99 -3.93 -7.19
C VAL A 52 -5.45 -4.45 -5.87
N ARG A 53 -4.86 -5.64 -5.90
CA ARG A 53 -4.19 -6.19 -4.73
C ARG A 53 -2.96 -5.36 -4.40
N GLY A 54 -3.00 -4.64 -3.28
CA GLY A 54 -1.80 -4.05 -2.71
C GLY A 54 -0.83 -5.14 -2.26
N ILE A 55 0.41 -5.13 -2.79
CA ILE A 55 1.53 -5.93 -2.26
C ILE A 55 1.98 -5.25 -0.96
N GLY A 56 1.26 -5.51 0.12
CA GLY A 56 1.52 -4.91 1.43
C GLY A 56 2.66 -5.60 2.16
N PHE A 57 3.90 -5.42 1.71
CA PHE A 57 5.10 -5.53 2.57
C PHE A 57 5.43 -4.16 3.22
N GLY A 58 4.42 -3.32 3.42
CA GLY A 58 4.57 -2.02 4.07
C GLY A 58 4.11 -2.08 5.51
N VAL A 59 4.88 -1.46 6.40
CA VAL A 59 4.44 -1.10 7.75
C VAL A 59 3.06 -0.46 7.66
N CYS A 60 2.09 -0.95 8.43
CA CYS A 60 0.75 -0.36 8.44
C CYS A 60 0.88 1.15 8.62
N LEU A 61 0.29 1.94 7.71
CA LEU A 61 0.31 3.41 7.76
C LEU A 61 -0.12 3.95 9.14
N PHE A 62 -0.95 3.20 9.87
CA PHE A 62 -1.36 3.47 11.24
C PHE A 62 -0.20 3.50 12.27
N GLN A 63 0.85 2.69 12.09
CA GLN A 63 2.05 2.73 12.93
C GLN A 63 2.90 3.98 12.66
N VAL A 64 2.91 4.48 11.43
CA VAL A 64 3.67 5.69 11.05
C VAL A 64 3.12 6.92 11.77
N MET A 65 1.79 7.03 11.94
CA MET A 65 1.18 8.18 12.62
C MET A 65 1.39 8.20 14.14
N LYS A 66 1.62 7.05 14.78
CA LYS A 66 1.87 6.96 16.23
C LYS A 66 3.33 7.21 16.62
N SER A 67 4.26 7.07 15.67
CA SER A 67 5.70 7.07 15.93
C SER A 67 6.41 8.37 15.52
N ALA A 68 5.70 9.51 15.47
CA ALA A 68 6.28 10.81 15.09
C ALA A 68 7.45 11.29 15.99
N ASN A 69 7.72 10.61 17.11
CA ASN A 69 8.72 11.04 18.09
C ASN A 69 10.07 10.28 18.02
N SER A 70 10.29 9.35 17.08
CA SER A 70 11.58 8.61 17.02
C SER A 70 12.04 8.21 15.61
N PHE A 71 11.73 9.00 14.59
CA PHE A 71 12.21 8.74 13.22
C PHE A 71 13.69 9.11 13.07
N GLY A 72 14.57 8.21 13.51
CA GLY A 72 16.02 8.31 13.35
C GLY A 72 16.61 7.32 12.34
N GLY A 73 15.83 6.58 11.54
CA GLY A 73 16.48 5.56 10.69
C GLY A 73 15.63 4.69 9.76
N VAL A 74 14.52 5.15 9.19
CA VAL A 74 13.82 4.38 8.15
C VAL A 74 13.49 5.27 6.96
N SER A 75 14.53 5.60 6.19
CA SER A 75 14.42 6.33 4.93
C SER A 75 15.20 5.57 3.86
N SER A 76 14.74 4.37 3.51
CA SER A 76 15.30 3.63 2.36
C SER A 76 14.33 2.63 1.74
N LEU A 77 13.03 2.96 1.68
CA LEU A 77 12.07 2.08 1.00
C LEU A 77 10.99 2.85 0.22
N CYS A 78 11.45 3.75 -0.63
CA CYS A 78 10.73 4.19 -1.82
C CYS A 78 11.72 4.91 -2.73
N ASN A 79 12.41 4.17 -3.61
CA ASN A 79 13.07 4.77 -4.77
C ASN A 79 12.01 5.13 -5.81
N HIS A 80 11.05 5.97 -5.43
CA HIS A 80 10.49 6.90 -6.38
C HIS A 80 11.16 8.20 -5.97
N ASP A 81 12.12 8.67 -6.78
CA ASP A 81 12.62 10.03 -6.63
C ASP A 81 11.39 10.94 -6.75
N PHE A 82 10.86 11.35 -5.60
CA PHE A 82 9.76 12.28 -5.53
C PHE A 82 10.40 13.64 -5.75
N ASP A 83 10.52 14.00 -7.02
CA ASP A 83 11.15 15.23 -7.42
C ASP A 83 10.28 16.42 -6.96
N MET A 84 10.69 17.03 -5.85
CA MET A 84 10.07 18.24 -5.30
C MET A 84 10.10 19.41 -6.29
N ALA A 85 11.03 19.43 -7.25
CA ALA A 85 11.04 20.44 -8.29
C ALA A 85 9.86 20.25 -9.25
N LYS A 86 9.53 19.01 -9.60
CA LYS A 86 8.35 18.68 -10.41
C LYS A 86 7.05 19.05 -9.71
N VAL A 87 6.96 18.82 -8.41
CA VAL A 87 5.78 19.22 -7.60
C VAL A 87 5.62 20.73 -7.58
N ARG A 88 6.70 21.47 -7.31
CA ARG A 88 6.68 22.95 -7.34
C ARG A 88 6.30 23.49 -8.72
N SER A 89 6.80 22.86 -9.78
CA SER A 89 6.43 23.21 -11.15
C SER A 89 4.92 23.08 -11.38
N MET A 90 4.31 21.98 -10.92
CA MET A 90 2.86 21.77 -11.04
C MET A 90 2.06 22.76 -10.19
N GLU A 91 2.55 23.12 -9.00
CA GLU A 91 1.91 24.13 -8.14
C GLU A 91 1.86 25.51 -8.81
N VAL A 92 2.93 25.92 -9.48
CA VAL A 92 3.00 27.18 -10.22
C VAL A 92 2.01 27.18 -11.38
N GLU A 93 2.02 26.11 -12.20
CA GLU A 93 1.10 25.98 -13.34
C GLU A 93 -0.37 26.01 -12.90
N LEU A 94 -0.70 25.39 -11.76
CA LEU A 94 -2.06 25.44 -11.20
C LEU A 94 -2.48 26.85 -10.78
N GLN A 95 -1.58 27.66 -10.21
CA GLN A 95 -1.89 29.04 -9.85
C GLN A 95 -2.09 29.91 -11.09
N GLU A 96 -1.25 29.75 -12.11
CA GLU A 96 -1.38 30.47 -13.38
C GLU A 96 -2.70 30.14 -14.09
N ASN A 97 -3.06 28.85 -14.14
CA ASN A 97 -4.32 28.40 -14.71
C ASN A 97 -5.51 28.95 -13.92
N LYS A 98 -5.42 28.97 -12.59
CA LYS A 98 -6.47 29.54 -11.73
C LYS A 98 -6.68 31.04 -11.99
N VAL A 99 -5.59 31.80 -12.14
CA VAL A 99 -5.65 33.23 -12.47
C VAL A 99 -6.26 33.44 -13.86
N THR A 100 -5.84 32.64 -14.84
CA THR A 100 -6.33 32.71 -16.22
C THR A 100 -7.83 32.41 -16.33
N ILE A 101 -8.29 31.35 -15.64
CA ILE A 101 -9.73 31.02 -15.59
C ILE A 101 -10.52 32.15 -14.94
N SER A 102 -10.00 32.76 -13.87
CA SER A 102 -10.67 33.88 -13.19
C SER A 102 -10.79 35.12 -14.10
N LEU A 103 -9.80 35.35 -14.97
CA LEU A 103 -9.80 36.45 -15.95
C LEU A 103 -10.75 36.20 -17.13
N LEU A 104 -10.96 34.93 -17.51
CA LEU A 104 -11.88 34.52 -18.58
C LEU A 104 -13.36 34.46 -18.13
N GLN A 105 -13.62 34.63 -16.83
CA GLN A 105 -14.97 34.63 -16.23
C GLN A 105 -15.56 36.05 -16.07
N VAL A 106 -14.94 37.07 -16.69
CA VAL A 106 -15.48 38.43 -16.86
C VAL A 106 -16.34 38.50 -18.12
#